data_AF-K0UML5-F1
#
_entry.id   AF-K0UML5-F1
#
_cell.length_a   1.000
_cell.length_b   1.000
_cell.length_c   1.000
_cell.angle_alpha   90.00
_cell.angle_beta   90.00
_cell.angle_gamma   90.00
#
_symmetry.space_group_name_H-M   'P 1'
#
loop_
_entity.id
_entity.type
_entity.pdbx_description
1 polymer ?
#
loop_
_entity_poly.entity_id
_entity_poly.type
_entity_poly.pdbx_seq_one_letter_code
_entity_poly.pdbx_strand_id
1 'polypeptide(L)'
;MQTTPDSLTRTTSREDFRALAAEHRVVPVTRKVLADSETPLSAYRKLAANRPGTFLLESAENGRSWSRWSFIGAGAPSALTIRGDEAVWLGTAPKGAP
;
A
#
# COMPACT_ATOMS: atom_id res chain seq x y z
N MET A 1 -24.02 -28.52 -3.88
CA MET A 1 -23.81 -27.07 -4.03
C MET A 1 -22.86 -26.64 -2.91
N GLN A 2 -21.55 -26.74 -3.15
CA GLN A 2 -20.51 -26.56 -2.13
C GLN A 2 -20.08 -25.09 -2.09
N THR A 3 -20.49 -24.33 -1.07
CA THR A 3 -19.93 -23.01 -0.80
C THR A 3 -18.64 -23.22 0.00
N THR A 4 -17.50 -23.25 -0.68
CA THR A 4 -16.18 -23.16 -0.02
C THR A 4 -16.09 -21.79 0.65
N PRO A 5 -15.72 -21.69 1.95
CA PRO A 5 -15.53 -20.39 2.57
C PRO A 5 -14.36 -19.69 1.86
N ASP A 6 -14.67 -18.61 1.17
CA ASP A 6 -13.70 -17.70 0.57
C ASP A 6 -12.78 -17.20 1.69
N SER A 7 -11.56 -17.73 1.73
CA SER A 7 -10.65 -17.48 2.84
C SER A 7 -10.24 -16.00 2.80
N LEU A 8 -10.84 -15.20 3.68
CA LEU A 8 -10.68 -13.74 3.79
C LEU A 8 -9.22 -13.27 3.94
N THR A 9 -8.25 -14.19 4.02
CA THR A 9 -6.83 -13.97 4.29
C THR A 9 -5.87 -14.60 3.26
N ARG A 10 -6.36 -15.01 2.09
CA ARG A 10 -5.48 -15.58 1.05
C ARG A 10 -4.46 -14.53 0.59
N THR A 11 -3.19 -14.86 0.64
CA THR A 11 -2.12 -14.08 0.01
C THR A 11 -2.05 -14.44 -1.47
N THR A 12 -1.71 -13.47 -2.33
CA THR A 12 -1.32 -13.75 -3.73
C THR A 12 -0.35 -14.94 -3.78
N SER A 13 -0.68 -15.97 -4.55
CA SER A 13 0.16 -17.17 -4.61
C SER A 13 1.47 -16.87 -5.37
N ARG A 14 2.49 -17.71 -5.14
CA ARG A 14 3.75 -17.61 -5.88
C ARG A 14 3.57 -17.82 -7.38
N GLU A 15 2.63 -18.68 -7.76
CA GLU A 15 2.31 -18.97 -9.16
C GLU A 15 1.65 -17.77 -9.82
N ASP A 16 0.60 -17.21 -9.20
CA ASP A 16 -0.09 -16.00 -9.68
C ASP A 16 0.90 -14.83 -9.83
N PHE A 17 1.79 -14.65 -8.84
CA PHE A 17 2.83 -13.63 -8.90
C PHE A 17 3.76 -13.83 -10.11
N ARG A 18 4.21 -15.06 -10.37
CA ARG A 18 5.12 -15.35 -11.49
C ARG A 18 4.45 -15.12 -12.84
N ALA A 19 3.18 -15.50 -12.98
CA ALA A 19 2.42 -15.24 -14.19
C ALA A 19 2.32 -13.74 -14.48
N LEU A 20 1.93 -12.93 -13.48
CA LEU A 20 1.85 -11.47 -13.63
C LEU A 20 3.22 -10.81 -13.87
N ALA A 21 4.28 -11.33 -13.24
CA ALA A 21 5.64 -10.79 -13.38
C ALA A 21 6.24 -11.01 -14.78
N ALA A 22 5.70 -11.93 -15.58
CA ALA A 22 6.10 -12.09 -16.98
C ALA A 22 5.65 -10.90 -17.85
N GLU A 23 4.57 -10.21 -17.45
CA GLU A 23 3.92 -9.16 -18.25
C GLU A 23 4.06 -7.76 -17.64
N HIS A 24 4.38 -7.66 -16.34
CA HIS A 24 4.39 -6.39 -15.62
C HIS A 24 5.66 -6.17 -14.78
N ARG A 25 6.19 -4.94 -14.80
CA ARG A 25 7.35 -4.54 -13.99
C ARG A 25 7.04 -4.37 -12.51
N VAL A 26 5.78 -4.11 -12.15
CA VAL A 26 5.31 -3.95 -10.77
C VAL A 26 4.13 -4.89 -10.57
N VAL A 27 4.26 -5.82 -9.63
CA VAL A 27 3.24 -6.83 -9.32
C VAL A 27 2.90 -6.76 -7.82
N PRO A 28 1.66 -6.39 -7.45
CA PRO A 28 1.29 -6.32 -6.04
C PRO A 28 1.07 -7.72 -5.45
N VAL A 29 1.67 -7.98 -4.29
CA VAL A 29 1.34 -9.12 -3.45
C VAL A 29 0.39 -8.64 -2.36
N THR A 30 -0.85 -9.10 -2.38
CA THR A 30 -1.90 -8.60 -1.51
C THR A 30 -2.39 -9.68 -0.55
N ARG A 31 -2.91 -9.24 0.60
CA ARG A 31 -3.66 -10.04 1.56
C ARG A 31 -4.74 -9.15 2.15
N LYS A 32 -5.97 -9.65 2.21
CA LYS A 32 -7.05 -9.01 2.94
C LYS A 32 -7.07 -9.50 4.38
N VAL A 33 -7.47 -8.66 5.32
CA VAL A 33 -7.63 -9.02 6.73
C VAL A 33 -8.92 -8.39 7.25
N LEU A 34 -9.54 -9.01 8.26
CA LEU A 34 -10.61 -8.37 9.02
C LEU A 34 -9.98 -7.36 9.99
N ALA A 35 -10.46 -6.13 9.94
CA ALA A 35 -9.98 -5.00 10.75
C ALA A 35 -11.15 -4.12 11.20
N ASP A 36 -12.25 -4.76 11.61
CA ASP A 36 -13.49 -4.10 12.07
C ASP A 36 -13.29 -3.22 13.31
N SER A 37 -12.27 -3.54 14.11
CA SER A 37 -11.88 -2.82 15.31
C SER A 37 -10.83 -1.74 15.04
N GLU A 38 -10.52 -1.44 13.77
CA GLU A 38 -9.58 -0.39 13.40
C GLU A 38 -10.30 0.79 12.73
N THR A 39 -9.86 1.99 13.08
CA THR A 39 -10.07 3.18 12.26
C THR A 39 -8.83 3.42 11.39
N PRO A 40 -8.90 4.24 10.33
CA PRO A 40 -7.73 4.61 9.55
C PRO A 40 -6.58 5.15 10.42
N LEU A 41 -6.90 5.96 11.43
CA LEU A 41 -5.91 6.51 12.35
C LEU A 41 -5.31 5.44 13.29
N SER A 42 -6.11 4.50 13.82
CA SER A 42 -5.57 3.42 14.67
C SER A 42 -4.67 2.47 13.86
N ALA A 43 -5.08 2.14 12.64
CA ALA A 43 -4.27 1.35 11.71
C ALA A 43 -2.97 2.07 11.35
N TYR A 44 -3.00 3.38 11.06
CA TYR A 44 -1.79 4.16 10.79
C TYR A 44 -0.83 4.18 11.98
N ARG A 45 -1.34 4.35 13.20
CA ARG A 45 -0.49 4.31 14.41
C ARG A 45 0.23 2.97 14.56
N LYS A 46 -0.44 1.85 14.24
CA LYS A 46 0.14 0.49 14.29
C LYS A 46 1.13 0.24 13.15
N LEU A 47 0.77 0.63 11.93
CA LEU A 47 1.54 0.30 10.73
C LEU A 47 2.69 1.26 10.47
N ALA A 48 2.53 2.55 10.74
CA ALA A 48 3.46 3.61 10.36
C ALA A 48 4.16 4.27 11.56
N ALA A 49 3.43 4.49 12.67
CA ALA A 49 3.96 5.09 13.90
C ALA A 49 4.78 6.40 13.68
N ASN A 50 4.34 7.26 12.76
CA ASN A 50 5.01 8.52 12.39
C ASN A 50 6.48 8.39 11.95
N ARG A 51 6.90 7.21 11.47
CA ARG A 51 8.25 7.05 10.93
C ARG A 51 8.42 7.89 9.64
N PRO A 52 9.64 8.33 9.30
CA PRO A 52 9.89 8.97 8.02
C PRO A 52 9.42 8.10 6.84
N GLY A 53 8.93 8.73 5.77
CA GLY A 53 8.43 8.03 4.59
C GLY A 53 7.05 7.38 4.75
N THR A 54 6.30 7.70 5.82
CA THR A 54 4.92 7.22 6.00
C THR A 54 3.89 8.28 5.68
N PHE A 55 2.68 7.88 5.31
CA PHE A 55 1.56 8.80 5.09
C PHE A 55 0.21 8.17 5.45
N LEU A 56 -0.79 9.02 5.72
CA LEU A 56 -2.20 8.68 5.82
C LEU A 56 -2.97 9.65 4.91
N LEU A 57 -3.73 9.11 3.96
CA LEU A 57 -4.60 9.88 3.07
C LEU A 57 -6.05 9.45 3.30
N GLU A 58 -6.92 10.42 3.60
CA GLU A 58 -8.35 10.23 3.77
C GLU A 58 -9.10 11.22 2.88
N SER A 59 -10.16 10.77 2.20
CA SER A 59 -11.03 11.65 1.44
C SER A 59 -12.30 11.94 2.24
N ALA A 60 -12.55 13.24 2.46
CA ALA A 60 -13.82 13.74 2.96
C ALA A 60 -14.55 14.44 1.82
N GLU A 61 -15.77 14.00 1.52
CA GLU A 61 -16.62 14.68 0.54
C GLU A 61 -17.29 15.89 1.22
N ASN A 62 -17.42 17.02 0.51
CA ASN A 62 -17.98 18.26 1.07
C ASN A 62 -19.39 18.03 1.65
N GLY A 63 -19.47 17.83 2.98
CA GLY A 63 -20.72 17.82 3.74
C GLY A 63 -21.48 16.50 3.81
N ARG A 64 -20.97 15.38 3.30
CA ARG A 64 -21.55 14.04 3.49
C ARG A 64 -20.46 12.98 3.61
N SER A 65 -20.68 12.03 4.53
CA SER A 65 -19.95 10.77 4.81
C SER A 65 -18.46 10.66 4.42
N TRP A 66 -17.64 10.11 5.32
CA TRP A 66 -16.30 9.64 4.94
C TRP A 66 -16.36 8.72 3.71
N SER A 67 -15.39 8.87 2.81
CA SER A 67 -15.24 7.99 1.67
C SER A 67 -14.97 6.54 2.11
N ARG A 68 -15.20 5.57 1.21
CA ARG A 68 -15.04 4.14 1.48
C ARG A 68 -13.59 3.73 1.83
N TRP A 69 -12.60 4.53 1.46
CA TRP A 69 -11.19 4.13 1.51
C TRP A 69 -10.31 5.21 2.17
N SER A 70 -9.42 4.74 3.03
CA SER A 70 -8.24 5.49 3.47
C SER A 70 -6.99 4.73 3.04
N PHE A 71 -5.92 5.44 2.68
CA PHE A 71 -4.66 4.84 2.22
C PHE A 71 -3.53 5.13 3.22
N ILE A 72 -2.81 4.08 3.62
CA ILE A 72 -1.67 4.18 4.52
C ILE A 72 -0.40 3.75 3.80
N GLY A 73 0.57 4.66 3.72
CA GLY A 73 1.95 4.32 3.37
C GLY A 73 2.69 3.90 4.64
N ALA A 74 3.01 2.60 4.76
CA ALA A 74 3.60 2.03 5.98
C ALA A 74 5.11 2.27 6.15
N GLY A 75 5.76 2.89 5.15
CA GLY A 75 7.17 3.25 5.14
C GLY A 75 7.79 3.08 3.76
N ALA A 76 7.93 4.19 3.04
CA ALA A 76 8.65 4.22 1.77
C ALA A 76 10.17 4.29 2.04
N PRO A 77 10.96 3.28 1.63
CA PRO A 77 12.42 3.31 1.79
C PRO A 77 13.10 4.25 0.78
N SER A 78 12.34 4.81 -0.16
CA SER A 78 12.83 5.57 -1.29
C SER A 78 11.89 6.72 -1.61
N ALA A 79 12.45 7.87 -1.98
CA ALA A 79 11.67 9.01 -2.50
C ALA A 79 12.45 9.70 -3.62
N LEU A 80 11.80 9.95 -4.75
CA LEU A 80 12.35 10.81 -5.80
C LEU A 80 12.09 12.27 -5.43
N THR A 81 13.11 13.11 -5.46
CA THR A 81 13.05 14.52 -5.10
C THR A 81 13.98 15.34 -5.98
N ILE A 82 14.02 16.66 -5.78
CA ILE A 82 14.96 17.56 -6.44
C ILE A 82 15.97 18.07 -5.41
N ARG A 83 17.26 18.10 -5.77
CA ARG A 83 18.30 18.82 -5.02
C ARG A 83 19.07 19.72 -5.99
N GLY A 84 19.03 21.03 -5.75
CA GLY A 84 19.46 22.00 -6.77
C GLY A 84 18.51 21.93 -7.96
N ASP A 85 19.06 21.72 -9.15
CA ASP A 85 18.30 21.57 -10.39
C ASP A 85 18.26 20.11 -10.91
N GLU A 86 18.67 19.14 -10.09
CA GLU A 86 18.76 17.73 -10.47
C GLU A 86 17.77 16.85 -9.70
N ALA A 87 17.20 15.87 -10.41
CA ALA A 87 16.38 14.82 -9.81
C ALA A 87 17.25 13.77 -9.13
N VAL A 88 16.96 13.48 -7.86
CA VAL A 88 17.73 12.56 -7.03
C VAL A 88 16.83 11.64 -6.22
N TRP A 89 17.29 10.42 -5.99
CA TRP A 89 16.66 9.48 -5.07
C TRP A 89 17.20 9.69 -3.65
N LEU A 90 16.31 9.84 -2.68
CA LEU A 90 16.60 9.63 -1.26
C LEU A 90 16.42 8.15 -0.93
N GLY A 91 17.33 7.58 -0.15
CA GLY A 91 17.29 6.16 0.23
C GLY A 91 17.73 5.23 -0.91
N THR A 92 17.09 4.07 -1.04
CA THR A 92 17.49 3.04 -2.02
C THR A 92 16.73 3.22 -3.33
N ALA A 93 17.39 3.62 -4.42
CA ALA A 93 16.73 3.72 -5.72
C ALA A 93 16.07 2.38 -6.13
N PRO A 94 14.79 2.36 -6.53
CA PRO A 94 14.14 1.13 -6.94
C PRO A 94 14.77 0.58 -8.23
N LYS A 95 14.99 -0.73 -8.29
CA LYS A 95 15.55 -1.38 -9.48
C LYS A 95 14.59 -1.20 -10.67
N GLY A 96 15.06 -0.55 -11.74
CA GLY A 96 14.26 -0.30 -12.94
C GLY A 96 13.37 0.94 -12.87
N ALA A 97 13.51 1.77 -11.82
CA ALA A 97 13.02 3.13 -11.85
C ALA A 97 13.89 4.00 -12.80
N PRO A 98 13.31 5.02 -13.46
CA PRO A 98 14.05 5.96 -14.29
C PRO A 98 15.06 6.78 -13.48
#